data_AF-A0A1K0HAZ2-F1
#
_entry.id   AF-A0A1K0HAZ2-F1
#
_cell.length_a   1.000
_cell.length_b   1.000
_cell.length_c   1.000
_cell.angle_alpha   90.00
_cell.angle_beta   90.00
_cell.angle_gamma   90.00
#
_symmetry.space_group_name_H-M   'P 1'
#
loop_
_entity.id
_entity.type
_entity.pdbx_description
1 polymer ?
#
loop_
_entity_poly.entity_id
_entity_poly.type
_entity_poly.pdbx_seq_one_letter_code
_entity_poly.pdbx_strand_id
1 'polypeptide(L)'
;MLPSAGQTSGTSGELPSLPLTHCFAWVPLDIVQQVERDQLKPEHLVKLQNPESRVSKEPSQLTHLAVGPGGVLVGAKESSDTHTSTFVKAIPTIAALAQIWLVYIAIRACATGNLTLNEALLVYLEHLIECNHLYQWQAVADYHLAVC
;
A
#
# COMPACT_ATOMS: atom_id res chain seq x y z
N MET A 1 37.45 11.32 52.74
CA MET A 1 37.72 10.10 51.97
C MET A 1 36.41 9.38 51.72
N LEU A 2 35.89 9.46 50.50
CA LEU A 2 35.03 8.42 49.87
C LEU A 2 35.97 7.33 49.30
N PRO A 3 35.52 6.13 48.84
CA PRO A 3 34.23 5.86 48.18
C PRO A 3 33.56 4.48 48.45
N SER A 4 32.32 4.30 47.96
CA SER A 4 31.94 3.05 47.29
C SER A 4 30.82 3.29 46.28
N ALA A 5 31.16 3.02 45.01
CA ALA A 5 30.27 2.82 43.88
C ALA A 5 29.45 1.53 44.06
N GLY A 6 28.39 1.23 43.32
CA GLY A 6 27.73 1.91 42.22
C GLY A 6 26.53 1.04 41.83
N GLN A 7 25.44 1.65 41.36
CA GLN A 7 24.41 0.94 40.62
C GLN A 7 24.21 1.68 39.30
N THR A 8 24.70 1.03 38.25
CA THR A 8 24.39 1.32 36.85
C THR A 8 22.97 0.83 36.57
N SER A 9 21.97 1.70 36.74
CA SER A 9 20.71 1.50 36.03
C SER A 9 20.92 2.04 34.62
N GLY A 10 21.28 1.13 33.72
CA GLY A 10 21.16 1.36 32.29
C GLY A 10 19.68 1.54 31.97
N THR A 11 19.23 2.78 31.91
CA THR A 11 18.03 3.15 31.18
C THR A 11 18.34 2.91 29.71
N SER A 12 18.09 1.68 29.26
CA SER A 12 17.84 1.41 27.85
C SER A 12 16.66 2.30 27.50
N GLY A 13 16.92 3.37 26.75
CA GLY A 13 15.92 4.27 26.23
C GLY A 13 15.07 3.50 25.23
N GLU A 14 14.12 2.72 25.73
CA GLU A 14 13.02 2.20 24.94
C GLU A 14 12.21 3.42 24.55
N LEU A 15 12.39 3.87 23.32
CA LEU A 15 11.56 4.90 22.73
C LEU A 15 10.10 4.47 22.95
N PRO A 16 9.23 5.34 23.50
CA PRO A 16 7.83 5.01 23.61
C PRO A 16 7.34 4.68 22.20
N SER A 17 6.90 3.44 22.02
CA SER A 17 6.30 2.98 20.77
C SER A 17 5.14 3.93 20.51
N LEU A 18 5.33 4.90 19.62
CA LEU A 18 4.28 5.85 19.29
C LEU A 18 3.08 5.01 18.86
N PRO A 19 1.91 5.19 19.49
CA PRO A 19 0.73 4.46 19.07
C PRO A 19 0.55 4.72 17.59
N LEU A 20 0.59 3.67 16.79
CA LEU A 20 0.55 3.72 15.32
C LEU A 20 -0.66 4.52 14.79
N THR A 21 -1.71 4.59 15.61
CA THR A 21 -2.89 5.45 15.49
C THR A 21 -2.56 6.93 15.26
N HIS A 22 -1.38 7.41 15.67
CA HIS A 22 -0.93 8.78 15.42
C HIS A 22 -0.20 8.96 14.08
N CYS A 23 0.43 7.91 13.54
CA CYS A 23 1.16 7.99 12.27
C CYS A 23 0.20 7.95 11.07
N PHE A 24 -0.91 7.22 11.20
CA PHE A 24 -1.89 7.02 10.15
C PHE A 24 -3.31 7.30 10.66
N ALA A 25 -3.57 8.55 11.07
CA ALA A 25 -4.86 8.95 11.68
C ALA A 25 -6.09 8.73 10.78
N TRP A 26 -5.91 8.57 9.47
CA TRP A 26 -6.98 8.25 8.52
C TRP A 26 -7.29 6.75 8.43
N VAL A 27 -6.41 5.87 8.93
CA VAL A 27 -6.61 4.42 8.89
C VAL A 27 -7.37 3.97 10.13
N PRO A 28 -8.56 3.35 9.98
CA PRO A 28 -9.31 2.83 11.10
C PRO A 28 -8.54 1.77 11.89
N LEU A 29 -8.74 1.70 13.20
CA LEU A 29 -8.02 0.78 14.08
C LEU A 29 -8.24 -0.69 13.72
N ASP A 30 -9.44 -1.05 13.27
CA ASP A 30 -9.76 -2.41 12.80
C ASP A 30 -8.91 -2.81 11.59
N ILE A 31 -8.65 -1.86 10.69
CA ILE A 31 -7.80 -2.08 9.50
C ILE A 31 -6.33 -2.19 9.92
N VAL A 32 -5.86 -1.33 10.82
CA VAL A 32 -4.52 -1.47 11.40
C VAL A 32 -4.33 -2.86 11.98
N GLN A 33 -5.24 -3.30 12.84
CA GLN A 33 -5.21 -4.61 13.47
C GLN A 33 -5.26 -5.79 12.48
N GLN A 34 -5.91 -5.62 11.33
CA GLN A 34 -5.89 -6.61 10.25
C GLN A 34 -4.54 -6.64 9.54
N VAL A 35 -3.93 -5.48 9.28
CA VAL A 35 -2.59 -5.39 8.69
C VAL A 35 -1.56 -6.01 9.63
N GLU A 36 -1.60 -5.69 10.93
CA GLU A 36 -0.69 -6.26 11.93
C GLU A 36 -0.70 -7.80 11.94
N ARG A 37 -1.86 -8.40 11.67
CA ARG A 37 -2.05 -9.86 11.63
C ARG A 37 -1.93 -10.48 10.24
N ASP A 38 -1.60 -9.71 9.21
CA ASP A 38 -1.55 -10.19 7.82
C ASP A 38 -2.92 -10.73 7.32
N GLN A 39 -4.02 -10.14 7.77
CA GLN A 39 -5.39 -10.57 7.46
C GLN A 39 -6.16 -9.57 6.60
N LEU A 40 -5.52 -8.45 6.22
CA LEU A 40 -6.14 -7.48 5.35
C LEU A 40 -6.17 -8.02 3.93
N LYS A 41 -7.37 -8.25 3.40
CA LYS A 41 -7.54 -8.70 2.01
C LYS A 41 -7.09 -7.63 1.02
N PRO A 42 -6.60 -8.01 -0.17
CA PRO A 42 -6.20 -7.08 -1.22
C PRO A 42 -7.28 -6.05 -1.59
N GLU A 43 -8.56 -6.46 -1.61
CA GLU A 43 -9.71 -5.57 -1.90
C GLU A 43 -9.84 -4.42 -0.90
N HIS A 44 -9.39 -4.63 0.33
CA HIS A 44 -9.46 -3.66 1.41
C HIS A 44 -8.20 -2.79 1.51
N LEU A 45 -7.18 -3.01 0.68
CA LEU A 45 -5.96 -2.19 0.65
C LEU A 45 -6.26 -0.72 0.37
N VAL A 46 -7.31 -0.42 -0.40
CA VAL A 46 -7.76 0.96 -0.64
C VAL A 46 -8.10 1.71 0.66
N LYS A 47 -8.45 1.01 1.76
CA LYS A 47 -8.73 1.62 3.06
C LYS A 47 -7.48 2.18 3.76
N LEU A 48 -6.28 1.77 3.32
CA LEU A 48 -5.02 2.33 3.80
C LEU A 48 -4.64 3.63 3.08
N GLN A 49 -5.33 3.94 1.98
CA GLN A 49 -5.04 5.11 1.17
C GLN A 49 -5.23 6.39 1.98
N ASN A 50 -4.24 7.28 1.89
CA ASN A 50 -4.36 8.61 2.48
C ASN A 50 -5.34 9.45 1.65
N PRO A 51 -6.46 9.93 2.22
CA PRO A 51 -7.44 10.73 1.50
C PRO A 51 -6.87 12.07 0.98
N GLU A 52 -5.82 12.60 1.61
CA GLU A 52 -5.14 13.82 1.18
C GLU A 52 -4.14 13.57 0.03
N SER A 53 -3.84 12.31 -0.28
CA SER A 53 -2.90 11.97 -1.34
C SER A 53 -3.47 12.25 -2.72
N ARG A 54 -2.73 13.02 -3.50
CA ARG A 54 -3.07 13.34 -4.90
C ARG A 54 -2.72 12.24 -5.89
N VAL A 55 -2.03 11.19 -5.44
CA VAL A 55 -1.51 10.14 -6.32
C VAL A 55 -2.61 9.21 -6.85
N SER A 56 -3.76 9.17 -6.15
CA SER A 56 -4.97 8.50 -6.63
C SER A 56 -5.80 9.33 -7.59
N LYS A 57 -5.51 10.63 -7.72
CA LYS A 57 -6.22 11.48 -8.66
C LYS A 57 -5.69 11.09 -10.03
N GLU A 58 -6.49 10.24 -10.70
CA GLU A 58 -6.40 10.03 -12.13
C GLU A 58 -6.03 11.37 -12.78
N PRO A 59 -4.95 11.46 -13.59
CA PRO A 59 -4.74 12.66 -14.38
C PRO A 59 -5.99 12.78 -15.20
N SER A 60 -6.82 13.79 -14.90
CA SER A 60 -8.09 14.06 -15.54
C SER A 60 -7.92 13.72 -17.00
N GLN A 61 -8.56 12.62 -17.43
CA GLN A 61 -8.44 12.14 -18.79
C GLN A 61 -8.63 13.37 -19.66
N LEU A 62 -7.58 13.71 -20.41
CA LEU A 62 -7.63 14.73 -21.42
C LEU A 62 -8.72 14.24 -22.38
N THR A 63 -9.93 14.74 -22.19
CA THR A 63 -11.12 14.41 -22.97
C THR A 63 -10.89 14.92 -24.39
N HIS A 64 -10.07 14.22 -25.18
CA HIS A 64 -10.14 14.29 -26.63
C HIS A 64 -11.34 13.44 -27.04
N LEU A 65 -12.52 14.03 -26.85
CA LEU A 65 -13.74 13.58 -27.49
C LEU A 65 -13.59 13.83 -28.99
N ALA A 66 -12.95 12.91 -29.71
CA ALA A 66 -13.04 12.86 -31.16
C ALA A 66 -14.32 12.09 -31.52
N VAL A 67 -15.41 12.82 -31.71
CA VAL A 67 -16.66 12.29 -32.27
C VAL A 67 -16.42 12.03 -33.76
N GLY A 68 -16.08 10.79 -34.10
CA GLY A 68 -16.15 10.30 -35.48
C GLY A 68 -17.59 9.94 -35.85
N PRO A 69 -18.09 10.30 -37.04
CA PRO A 69 -19.42 9.92 -37.51
C PRO A 69 -19.42 8.43 -37.83
N GLY A 70 -19.79 7.60 -36.85
CA GLY A 70 -19.75 6.15 -37.01
C GLY A 70 -20.22 5.30 -35.84
N GLY A 71 -20.52 5.88 -34.67
CA GLY A 71 -21.44 5.30 -33.68
C GLY A 71 -21.18 3.87 -33.20
N VAL A 72 -19.98 3.31 -33.36
CA VAL A 72 -19.63 1.99 -32.81
C VAL A 72 -18.60 2.21 -31.72
N LEU A 73 -19.11 2.34 -30.49
CA LEU A 73 -18.33 2.07 -29.29
C LEU A 73 -18.00 0.57 -29.33
N VAL A 74 -16.81 0.22 -29.80
CA VAL A 74 -16.23 -1.09 -29.48
C VAL A 74 -15.87 -1.01 -28.00
N GLY A 75 -16.86 -1.27 -27.15
CA GLY A 75 -16.65 -1.55 -25.74
C GLY A 75 -15.66 -2.71 -25.66
N ALA A 76 -14.45 -2.40 -25.21
CA ALA A 76 -13.42 -3.39 -24.98
C ALA A 76 -13.99 -4.40 -23.97
N LYS A 77 -14.38 -5.55 -24.52
CA LYS A 77 -14.58 -6.85 -23.88
C LYS A 77 -14.30 -6.83 -22.38
N GLU A 78 -15.36 -6.68 -21.58
CA GLU A 78 -15.33 -7.01 -20.15
C GLU A 78 -15.10 -8.52 -20.03
N SER A 79 -13.83 -8.91 -20.08
CA SER A 79 -13.39 -10.28 -19.95
C SER A 79 -13.15 -10.59 -18.47
N SER A 80 -14.15 -11.22 -17.86
CA SER A 80 -14.06 -12.27 -16.83
C SER A 80 -13.29 -12.08 -15.51
N ASP A 81 -12.67 -10.95 -15.17
CA ASP A 81 -12.07 -10.78 -13.84
C ASP A 81 -12.66 -9.56 -13.12
N THR A 82 -13.84 -9.77 -12.53
CA THR A 82 -14.54 -8.76 -11.72
C THR A 82 -13.69 -8.27 -10.55
N HIS A 83 -12.84 -9.14 -10.00
CA HIS A 83 -11.97 -8.81 -8.88
C HIS A 83 -10.86 -7.82 -9.26
N THR A 84 -10.09 -8.13 -10.29
CA THR A 84 -9.05 -7.24 -10.83
C THR A 84 -9.65 -5.95 -11.35
N SER A 85 -10.79 -6.02 -12.05
CA SER A 85 -11.47 -4.80 -12.52
C SER A 85 -11.86 -3.88 -11.35
N THR A 86 -12.31 -4.46 -10.22
CA THR A 86 -12.66 -3.68 -9.03
C THR A 86 -11.41 -3.10 -8.36
N PHE A 87 -10.35 -3.90 -8.25
CA PHE A 87 -9.08 -3.47 -7.66
C PHE A 87 -8.42 -2.36 -8.49
N VAL A 88 -8.34 -2.52 -9.82
CA VAL A 88 -7.78 -1.52 -10.74
C VAL A 88 -8.61 -0.23 -10.72
N LYS A 89 -9.93 -0.31 -10.55
CA LYS A 89 -10.77 0.89 -10.36
C LYS A 89 -10.51 1.59 -9.04
N ALA A 90 -10.26 0.83 -7.97
CA ALA A 90 -9.97 1.38 -6.64
C ALA A 90 -8.53 1.94 -6.55
N ILE A 91 -7.59 1.32 -7.24
CA ILE A 91 -6.16 1.64 -7.25
C ILE A 91 -5.72 1.74 -8.72
N PRO A 92 -5.84 2.92 -9.35
CA PRO A 92 -5.69 3.06 -10.80
C PRO A 92 -4.23 3.09 -11.27
N THR A 93 -3.27 3.24 -10.35
CA THR A 93 -1.86 3.40 -10.70
C THR A 93 -0.94 2.65 -9.74
N ILE A 94 0.24 2.26 -10.24
CA ILE A 94 1.31 1.71 -9.40
C ILE A 94 1.71 2.69 -8.28
N ALA A 95 1.64 3.99 -8.53
CA ALA A 95 1.97 5.00 -7.54
C ALA A 95 0.96 4.99 -6.37
N ALA A 96 -0.34 4.81 -6.66
CA ALA A 96 -1.36 4.66 -5.64
C ALA A 96 -1.17 3.37 -4.84
N LEU A 97 -0.83 2.25 -5.51
CA LEU A 97 -0.49 1.00 -4.83
C LEU A 97 0.74 1.15 -3.95
N ALA A 98 1.81 1.78 -4.45
CA ALA A 98 3.04 1.97 -3.70
C ALA A 98 2.82 2.76 -2.41
N GLN A 99 2.00 3.81 -2.44
CA GLN A 99 1.66 4.55 -1.23
C GLN A 99 0.92 3.70 -0.21
N ILE A 100 -0.09 2.95 -0.67
CA ILE A 100 -0.86 2.03 0.16
C ILE A 100 0.06 0.95 0.77
N TRP A 101 0.95 0.40 -0.04
CA TRP A 101 1.90 -0.63 0.36
C TRP A 101 2.95 -0.11 1.34
N LEU A 102 3.40 1.13 1.22
CA LEU A 102 4.28 1.75 2.19
C LEU A 102 3.61 1.92 3.57
N VAL A 103 2.32 2.28 3.60
CA VAL A 103 1.54 2.31 4.85
C VAL A 103 1.43 0.90 5.43
N TYR A 104 1.15 -0.11 4.59
CA TYR A 104 1.12 -1.52 4.98
C TYR A 104 2.43 -1.99 5.63
N ILE A 105 3.56 -1.73 4.96
CA ILE A 105 4.90 -2.08 5.44
C ILE A 105 5.20 -1.36 6.76
N ALA A 106 4.90 -0.06 6.87
CA ALA A 106 5.14 0.69 8.10
C ALA A 106 4.35 0.11 9.28
N ILE A 107 3.08 -0.25 9.07
CA ILE A 107 2.27 -0.90 10.11
C ILE A 107 2.87 -2.24 10.51
N ARG A 108 3.24 -3.08 9.54
CA ARG A 108 3.88 -4.38 9.78
C ARG A 108 5.22 -4.24 10.49
N ALA A 109 6.00 -3.22 10.14
CA ALA A 109 7.29 -2.95 10.74
C ALA A 109 7.17 -2.64 12.22
N CYS A 110 6.22 -1.76 12.56
CA CYS A 110 5.97 -1.37 13.94
C CYS A 110 5.42 -2.53 14.78
N ALA A 111 4.55 -3.37 14.23
CA ALA A 111 3.91 -4.44 14.98
C ALA A 111 4.79 -5.67 15.16
N THR A 112 5.56 -6.05 14.14
CA THR A 112 6.36 -7.27 14.18
C THR A 112 7.81 -7.04 14.63
N GLY A 113 8.34 -5.82 14.43
CA GLY A 113 9.76 -5.52 14.61
C GLY A 113 10.69 -6.34 13.70
N ASN A 114 10.15 -7.08 12.72
CA ASN A 114 10.90 -8.01 11.89
C ASN A 114 11.50 -7.29 10.67
N LEU A 115 12.76 -6.90 10.77
CA LEU A 115 13.46 -6.18 9.70
C LEU A 115 13.55 -7.00 8.39
N THR A 116 13.78 -8.31 8.47
CA THR A 116 13.87 -9.18 7.28
C THR A 116 12.55 -9.22 6.51
N LEU A 117 11.41 -9.28 7.21
CA LEU A 117 10.10 -9.22 6.58
C LEU A 117 9.88 -7.86 5.90
N ASN A 118 10.22 -6.76 6.57
CA ASN A 118 10.08 -5.42 5.98
C ASN A 118 10.95 -5.25 4.75
N GLU A 119 12.18 -5.74 4.78
CA GLU A 119 13.09 -5.73 3.63
C GLU A 119 12.50 -6.54 2.47
N ALA A 120 12.00 -7.75 2.72
CA ALA A 120 11.34 -8.56 1.70
C ALA A 120 10.11 -7.86 1.08
N LEU A 121 9.30 -7.18 1.89
CA LEU A 121 8.13 -6.42 1.41
C LEU A 121 8.54 -5.19 0.58
N LEU A 122 9.67 -4.55 0.91
CA LEU A 122 10.23 -3.45 0.13
C LEU A 122 10.81 -3.93 -1.21
N VAL A 123 11.53 -5.05 -1.22
CA VAL A 123 12.03 -5.69 -2.45
C VAL A 123 10.87 -6.09 -3.36
N TYR A 124 9.79 -6.61 -2.78
CA TYR A 124 8.57 -6.90 -3.53
C TYR A 124 7.95 -5.65 -4.17
N LEU A 125 7.93 -4.52 -3.45
CA LEU A 125 7.45 -3.25 -4.01
C LEU A 125 8.33 -2.76 -5.17
N GLU A 126 9.65 -2.86 -5.03
CA GLU A 126 10.60 -2.53 -6.11
C GLU A 126 10.33 -3.38 -7.35
N HIS A 127 10.13 -4.69 -7.16
CA HIS A 127 9.77 -5.60 -8.24
C HIS A 127 8.45 -5.21 -8.94
N LEU A 128 7.41 -4.82 -8.19
CA LEU A 128 6.15 -4.34 -8.81
C LEU A 128 6.36 -3.06 -9.64
N ILE A 129 7.23 -2.16 -9.19
CA ILE A 129 7.58 -0.95 -9.93
C ILE A 129 8.32 -1.31 -11.23
N GLU A 130 9.27 -2.24 -11.18
CA GLU A 130 9.93 -2.77 -12.38
C GLU A 130 8.93 -3.41 -13.35
N CYS A 131 8.04 -4.27 -12.85
CA CYS A 131 6.98 -4.88 -13.64
C CYS A 131 6.09 -3.83 -14.31
N ASN A 132 5.78 -2.71 -13.64
CA ASN A 132 4.99 -1.64 -14.24
C ASN A 132 5.70 -0.91 -15.40
N HIS A 133 7.03 -0.97 -15.50
CA HIS A 133 7.75 -0.47 -16.67
C HIS A 133 7.70 -1.44 -17.86
N LEU A 134 7.49 -2.73 -17.60
CA LEU A 134 7.51 -3.80 -18.59
C LEU A 134 6.11 -4.23 -19.06
N TYR A 135 5.11 -4.09 -18.19
CA TYR A 135 3.75 -4.59 -18.38
C TYR A 135 2.71 -3.50 -18.15
N GLN A 136 1.50 -3.72 -18.68
CA GLN A 136 0.35 -2.86 -18.41
C GLN A 136 -0.07 -2.97 -16.94
N TRP A 137 -0.56 -1.87 -16.37
CA TRP A 137 -1.00 -1.81 -14.96
C TRP A 137 -1.93 -2.97 -14.57
N GLN A 138 -2.87 -3.34 -15.45
CA GLN A 138 -3.81 -4.43 -15.20
C GLN A 138 -3.08 -5.77 -14.94
N ALA A 139 -2.06 -6.10 -15.72
CA ALA A 139 -1.29 -7.33 -15.53
C ALA A 139 -0.46 -7.30 -14.24
N VAL A 140 0.03 -6.12 -13.84
CA VAL A 140 0.74 -5.94 -12.57
C VAL A 140 -0.22 -6.08 -11.39
N ALA A 141 -1.44 -5.54 -11.50
CA ALA A 141 -2.49 -5.70 -10.51
C ALA A 141 -2.93 -7.16 -10.39
N ASP A 142 -3.12 -7.87 -11.51
CA ASP A 142 -3.41 -9.30 -11.52
C ASP A 142 -2.32 -10.11 -10.80
N TYR A 143 -1.05 -9.83 -11.12
CA TYR A 143 0.09 -10.46 -10.45
C TYR A 143 0.08 -10.19 -8.93
N HIS A 144 -0.14 -8.94 -8.53
CA HIS A 144 -0.21 -8.57 -7.13
C HIS A 144 -1.32 -9.33 -6.38
N LEU A 145 -2.51 -9.41 -6.97
CA LEU A 145 -3.66 -10.14 -6.41
C LEU A 145 -3.47 -11.67 -6.36
N ALA A 146 -2.60 -12.22 -7.21
CA ALA A 146 -2.28 -13.65 -7.20
C ALA A 146 -1.22 -14.00 -6.14
N VAL A 147 -0.33 -13.07 -5.81
CA VAL A 147 0.77 -13.27 -4.85
C VAL A 147 0.35 -12.93 -3.42
N CYS A 148 -0.50 -11.92 -3.23
CA CYS A 148 -0.96 -11.41 -1.93
C CYS A 148 -2.36 -11.91 -1.59
#